data_AF-A0A1J4QFH2-F1
#
_entry.id   AF-A0A1J4QFH2-F1
#
_cell.length_a   1.000
_cell.length_b   1.000
_cell.length_c   1.000
_cell.angle_alpha   90.00
_cell.angle_beta   90.00
_cell.angle_gamma   90.00
#
_symmetry.space_group_name_H-M   'P 1'
#
loop_
_entity.id
_entity.type
_entity.pdbx_description
1 polymer ?
#
loop_
_entity_poly.entity_id
_entity_poly.type
_entity_poly.pdbx_seq_one_letter_code
_entity_poly.pdbx_strand_id
1 'polypeptide(L)'
;MTKDLLANGVAGINPLMNMESHARREKKALGIPEREKIDQKLEKSELPLRQFTLTATVGTRVAPLETDENGRLSVDLLSLIDSNTAPAMLTLSAANTDGEQVRHEFPLTRQLSARLLQARQLMGKYEQIDGDKLELPKAIEDLNTLSRWGFEHHARRLEQRIRTQLDDERRLSFDRQLVQALAG
;
A
#
# COMPACT_ATOMS: atom_id res chain seq x y z
N MET A 1 -40.16 8.14 55.65
CA MET A 1 -39.86 7.83 57.07
C MET A 1 -39.62 6.32 57.14
N THR A 2 -38.36 5.85 57.24
CA THR A 2 -37.72 5.32 58.49
C THR A 2 -38.60 4.26 59.17
N LYS A 3 -38.22 3.01 59.44
CA LYS A 3 -36.96 2.31 59.78
C LYS A 3 -37.24 0.81 59.52
N ASP A 4 -36.34 0.02 58.93
CA ASP A 4 -35.25 -0.69 59.61
C ASP A 4 -35.74 -1.61 60.74
N LEU A 5 -35.55 -2.93 60.62
CA LEU A 5 -34.77 -3.69 61.60
C LEU A 5 -34.50 -5.11 61.11
N LEU A 6 -33.22 -5.37 60.87
CA LEU A 6 -32.60 -6.64 60.56
C LEU A 6 -32.73 -7.64 61.73
N ALA A 7 -32.99 -8.92 61.41
CA ALA A 7 -32.64 -10.05 62.26
C ALA A 7 -31.88 -11.08 61.43
N ASN A 8 -30.57 -11.13 61.71
CA ASN A 8 -29.57 -11.96 61.07
C ASN A 8 -29.81 -13.47 61.29
N GLY A 9 -29.50 -14.23 60.23
CA GLY A 9 -28.68 -15.45 60.30
C GLY A 9 -29.27 -16.69 60.95
N VAL A 10 -29.30 -17.79 60.20
CA VAL A 10 -28.59 -19.05 60.49
C VAL A 10 -29.11 -20.19 59.59
N ALA A 11 -28.16 -20.93 59.03
CA ALA A 11 -28.23 -22.30 58.54
C ALA A 11 -29.12 -22.61 57.32
N GLY A 12 -28.43 -22.86 56.21
CA GLY A 12 -28.97 -23.57 55.08
C GLY A 12 -29.45 -24.97 55.45
N ILE A 13 -30.62 -25.32 54.92
CA ILE A 13 -31.06 -26.69 54.71
C ILE A 13 -31.77 -26.68 53.36
N ASN A 14 -31.04 -27.00 52.27
CA ASN A 14 -31.67 -27.43 51.04
C ASN A 14 -31.83 -28.96 51.13
N PRO A 15 -33.05 -29.50 51.22
CA PRO A 15 -33.32 -30.90 51.54
C PRO A 15 -33.22 -31.82 50.32
N LEU A 16 -32.25 -31.58 49.43
CA LEU A 16 -31.93 -32.46 48.29
C LEU A 16 -30.51 -32.99 48.42
N MET A 17 -30.15 -33.35 49.65
CA MET A 17 -28.89 -34.02 49.98
C MET A 17 -28.99 -35.52 49.64
N ASN A 18 -28.13 -35.93 48.70
CA ASN A 18 -27.48 -37.24 48.60
C ASN A 18 -28.34 -38.50 48.61
N MET A 19 -28.72 -38.95 47.41
CA MET A 19 -28.89 -40.38 47.11
C MET A 19 -28.18 -40.71 45.80
N GLU A 20 -26.86 -40.86 45.85
CA GLU A 20 -26.13 -41.63 44.85
C GLU A 20 -25.59 -42.90 45.49
N SER A 21 -26.09 -44.03 44.98
CA SER A 21 -25.82 -45.38 45.43
C SER A 21 -24.35 -45.75 45.25
N HIS A 22 -23.62 -45.91 46.36
CA HIS A 22 -22.39 -46.68 46.41
C HIS A 22 -22.70 -48.18 46.29
N ALA A 23 -22.50 -48.77 45.11
CA ALA A 23 -22.31 -50.22 45.01
C ALA A 23 -21.48 -50.64 43.78
N ARG A 24 -20.21 -50.98 44.06
CA ARG A 24 -19.34 -51.96 43.37
C ARG A 24 -18.65 -51.49 42.07
N ARG A 25 -17.31 -51.31 42.15
CA ARG A 25 -16.28 -52.21 41.59
C ARG A 25 -16.40 -52.25 40.06
N GLU A 26 -15.45 -51.70 39.30
CA GLU A 26 -14.17 -52.35 39.03
C GLU A 26 -13.14 -51.36 38.47
N LYS A 27 -11.87 -51.64 38.78
CA LYS A 27 -10.69 -50.95 38.28
C LYS A 27 -10.66 -51.00 36.75
N LYS A 28 -10.64 -49.83 36.10
CA LYS A 28 -10.05 -49.71 34.76
C LYS A 28 -9.12 -48.49 34.75
N ALA A 29 -7.86 -48.74 35.10
CA ALA A 29 -6.77 -47.85 34.74
C ALA A 29 -6.62 -47.93 33.21
N LEU A 30 -7.11 -46.92 32.49
CA LEU A 30 -6.78 -46.70 31.10
C LEU A 30 -6.61 -45.21 30.85
N GLY A 31 -5.40 -44.87 30.42
CA GLY A 31 -5.06 -43.83 29.46
C GLY A 31 -5.69 -42.46 29.66
N ILE A 32 -4.88 -41.51 30.10
CA ILE A 32 -5.08 -40.07 29.95
C ILE A 32 -5.71 -39.78 28.58
N PRO A 33 -6.96 -39.31 28.47
CA PRO A 33 -7.43 -38.71 27.23
C PRO A 33 -6.95 -37.27 27.20
N GLU A 34 -5.78 -37.09 26.56
CA GLU A 34 -5.57 -36.08 25.52
C GLU A 34 -6.12 -34.67 25.85
N ARG A 35 -5.51 -34.00 26.84
CA ARG A 35 -5.56 -32.52 26.96
C ARG A 35 -4.60 -31.85 25.96
N GLU A 36 -4.63 -32.28 24.69
CA GLU A 36 -3.76 -31.78 23.61
C GLU A 36 -4.55 -31.13 22.47
N LYS A 37 -5.74 -30.58 22.75
CA LYS A 37 -6.55 -29.88 21.73
C LYS A 37 -7.02 -28.49 22.14
N ILE A 38 -6.25 -27.80 22.99
CA ILE A 38 -6.56 -26.39 23.36
C ILE A 38 -5.42 -25.43 22.97
N ASP A 39 -4.20 -25.90 22.71
CA ASP A 39 -3.06 -25.04 22.31
C ASP A 39 -2.55 -25.32 20.89
N GLN A 40 -3.47 -25.43 19.92
CA GLN A 40 -3.15 -25.16 18.52
C GLN A 40 -3.85 -23.88 18.08
N LYS A 41 -3.63 -22.79 18.83
CA LYS A 41 -3.55 -21.51 18.16
C LYS A 41 -2.29 -21.59 17.31
N LEU A 42 -2.46 -22.07 16.07
CA LEU A 42 -1.47 -21.88 15.03
C LEU A 42 -1.23 -20.38 15.00
N GLU A 43 -0.10 -19.93 15.56
CA GLU A 43 0.44 -18.62 15.27
C GLU A 43 0.78 -18.69 13.78
N LYS A 44 -0.21 -18.39 12.95
CA LYS A 44 -0.03 -18.16 11.54
C LYS A 44 0.74 -16.84 11.48
N SER A 45 2.05 -16.94 11.64
CA SER A 45 2.98 -15.86 11.34
C SER A 45 2.94 -15.67 9.83
N GLU A 46 1.90 -14.97 9.37
CA GLU A 46 1.79 -14.50 7.99
C GLU A 46 2.95 -13.55 7.79
N LEU A 47 4.04 -14.06 7.18
CA LEU A 47 5.14 -13.23 6.72
C LEU A 47 4.52 -12.12 5.85
N PRO A 48 4.63 -10.84 6.25
CA PRO A 48 3.87 -9.76 5.64
C PRO A 48 4.39 -9.51 4.22
N LEU A 49 3.74 -10.09 3.21
CA LEU A 49 3.97 -9.88 1.76
C LEU A 49 5.41 -9.50 1.39
N ARG A 50 6.42 -10.24 1.87
CA ARG A 50 7.82 -9.97 1.54
C ARG A 50 8.13 -10.67 0.22
N GLN A 51 8.65 -9.93 -0.75
CA GLN A 51 9.07 -10.48 -2.06
C GLN A 51 7.94 -11.15 -2.85
N PHE A 52 6.70 -10.66 -2.73
CA PHE A 52 5.60 -11.11 -3.56
C PHE A 52 5.55 -10.33 -4.87
N THR A 53 5.39 -11.04 -5.98
CA THR A 53 5.08 -10.42 -7.27
C THR A 53 3.61 -10.05 -7.32
N LEU A 54 3.35 -8.75 -7.37
CA LEU A 54 2.03 -8.16 -7.55
C LEU A 54 1.90 -7.66 -8.98
N THR A 55 0.67 -7.48 -9.43
CA THR A 55 0.37 -6.88 -10.72
C THR A 55 -0.45 -5.62 -10.47
N ALA A 56 0.04 -4.47 -10.95
CA ALA A 56 -0.70 -3.22 -10.95
C ALA A 56 -1.30 -2.94 -12.32
N THR A 57 -2.57 -2.53 -12.32
CA THR A 57 -3.32 -2.16 -13.52
C THR A 57 -3.87 -0.75 -13.36
N VAL A 58 -3.59 0.12 -14.33
CA VAL A 58 -4.16 1.47 -14.43
C VAL A 58 -4.64 1.68 -15.85
N GLY A 59 -5.94 1.91 -16.03
CA GLY A 59 -6.53 2.00 -17.36
C GLY A 59 -6.31 0.71 -18.17
N THR A 60 -5.50 0.78 -19.22
CA THR A 60 -5.15 -0.36 -20.09
C THR A 60 -3.77 -0.96 -19.82
N ARG A 61 -2.94 -0.33 -19.00
CA ARG A 61 -1.57 -0.77 -18.71
C ARG A 61 -1.56 -1.70 -17.51
N VAL A 62 -0.75 -2.74 -17.62
CA VAL A 62 -0.52 -3.75 -16.60
C VAL A 62 1.00 -3.84 -16.40
N ALA A 63 1.48 -3.75 -15.16
CA ALA A 63 2.89 -3.90 -14.84
C ALA A 63 3.10 -4.83 -13.63
N PRO A 64 4.09 -5.73 -13.69
CA PRO A 64 4.53 -6.46 -12.52
C PRO A 64 5.22 -5.50 -11.54
N LEU A 65 4.98 -5.72 -10.26
CA LEU A 65 5.58 -4.99 -9.16
C LEU A 65 6.06 -5.98 -8.11
N GLU A 66 7.08 -5.58 -7.37
CA GLU A 66 7.63 -6.38 -6.28
C GLU A 66 7.56 -5.58 -4.99
N THR A 67 7.19 -6.26 -3.92
CA THR A 67 7.26 -5.72 -2.56
C THR A 67 8.68 -5.82 -2.03
N ASP A 68 9.15 -4.76 -1.35
CA ASP A 68 10.44 -4.71 -0.69
C ASP A 68 10.60 -5.78 0.42
N GLU A 69 11.79 -5.94 0.97
CA GLU A 69 12.10 -6.82 2.12
C GLU A 69 11.22 -6.53 3.34
N ASN A 70 10.70 -5.30 3.43
CA ASN A 70 9.79 -4.85 4.48
C ASN A 70 8.30 -5.02 4.13
N GLY A 71 7.98 -5.62 2.97
CA GLY A 71 6.62 -5.77 2.46
C GLY A 71 6.00 -4.47 1.95
N ARG A 72 6.81 -3.45 1.66
CA ARG A 72 6.33 -2.15 1.12
C ARG A 72 6.30 -2.20 -0.41
N LEU A 73 5.19 -1.76 -0.99
CA LEU A 73 5.02 -1.62 -2.43
C LEU A 73 5.19 -0.15 -2.84
N SER A 74 6.08 0.14 -3.79
CA SER A 74 6.19 1.45 -4.42
C SER A 74 5.67 1.36 -5.85
N VAL A 75 4.78 2.27 -6.24
CA VAL A 75 4.14 2.26 -7.56
C VAL A 75 4.39 3.58 -8.26
N ASP A 76 5.02 3.53 -9.43
CA ASP A 76 5.12 4.69 -10.30
C ASP A 76 3.87 4.81 -11.18
N LEU A 77 2.89 5.57 -10.68
CA LEU A 77 1.63 5.79 -11.38
C LEU A 77 1.79 6.43 -12.76
N LEU A 78 2.79 7.30 -12.97
CA LEU A 78 2.95 7.98 -14.25
C LEU A 78 3.39 7.02 -15.35
N SER A 79 4.23 6.05 -14.98
CA SER A 79 4.68 4.98 -15.88
C SER A 79 3.55 4.03 -16.32
N LEU A 80 2.50 3.94 -15.52
CA LEU A 80 1.33 3.11 -15.79
C LEU A 80 0.28 3.83 -16.64
N ILE A 81 0.52 5.07 -17.06
CA ILE A 81 -0.41 5.86 -17.87
C ILE A 81 0.08 5.96 -19.30
N ASP A 82 -0.62 5.25 -20.17
CA ASP A 82 -0.38 5.28 -21.62
C ASP A 82 -1.41 6.09 -22.38
N SER A 83 -2.65 6.07 -21.92
CA SER A 83 -3.75 6.76 -22.57
C SER A 83 -3.73 8.25 -22.26
N ASN A 84 -4.19 9.08 -23.20
CA ASN A 84 -4.45 10.50 -22.98
C ASN A 84 -5.74 10.75 -22.15
N THR A 85 -6.12 9.78 -21.33
CA THR A 85 -7.33 9.78 -20.50
C THR A 85 -6.91 9.75 -19.04
N ALA A 86 -7.53 10.59 -18.21
CA ALA A 86 -7.24 10.63 -16.78
C ALA A 86 -7.68 9.31 -16.12
N PRO A 87 -6.78 8.58 -15.44
CA PRO A 87 -7.14 7.31 -14.81
C PRO A 87 -8.03 7.53 -13.59
N ALA A 88 -9.11 6.76 -13.47
CA ALA A 88 -10.02 6.86 -12.32
C ALA A 88 -9.67 5.87 -11.19
N MET A 89 -8.94 4.79 -11.51
CA MET A 89 -8.75 3.67 -10.60
C MET A 89 -7.39 3.01 -10.82
N LEU A 90 -6.75 2.63 -9.71
CA LEU A 90 -5.61 1.72 -9.67
C LEU A 90 -6.10 0.38 -9.15
N THR A 91 -5.86 -0.70 -9.87
CA THR A 91 -6.18 -2.04 -9.43
C THR A 91 -4.88 -2.77 -9.11
N LEU A 92 -4.75 -3.29 -7.90
CA LEU A 92 -3.66 -4.19 -7.51
C LEU A 92 -4.19 -5.61 -7.45
N SER A 93 -3.50 -6.55 -8.07
CA SER A 93 -3.81 -7.98 -7.99
C SER A 93 -2.59 -8.78 -7.57
N ALA A 94 -2.78 -9.66 -6.59
CA ALA A 94 -1.81 -10.67 -6.17
C ALA A 94 -2.29 -12.04 -6.67
N ALA A 95 -1.40 -12.89 -7.15
CA ALA A 95 -1.69 -14.28 -7.47
C ALA A 95 -0.71 -15.17 -6.69
N ASN A 96 -1.24 -16.16 -5.98
CA ASN A 96 -0.40 -17.17 -5.30
C ASN A 96 -0.18 -18.40 -6.21
N THR A 97 0.81 -19.23 -5.88
CA THR A 97 1.12 -20.48 -6.61
C THR A 97 -0.05 -21.47 -6.64
N ASP A 98 -0.94 -21.40 -5.66
CA ASP A 98 -2.17 -22.22 -5.56
C ASP A 98 -3.34 -21.69 -6.42
N GLY A 99 -3.13 -20.62 -7.18
CA GLY A 99 -4.12 -20.03 -8.10
C GLY A 99 -5.11 -19.06 -7.44
N GLU A 100 -5.01 -18.84 -6.13
CA GLU A 100 -5.80 -17.83 -5.42
C GLU A 100 -5.37 -16.41 -5.87
N GLN A 101 -6.34 -15.63 -6.35
CA GLN A 101 -6.12 -14.25 -6.77
C GLN A 101 -6.86 -13.27 -5.87
N VAL A 102 -6.14 -12.32 -5.31
CA VAL A 102 -6.71 -11.21 -4.53
C VAL A 102 -6.60 -9.95 -5.37
N ARG A 103 -7.72 -9.24 -5.55
CA ARG A 103 -7.78 -7.97 -6.26
C ARG A 103 -8.30 -6.88 -5.34
N HIS A 104 -7.60 -5.75 -5.31
CA HIS A 104 -8.04 -4.54 -4.65
C HIS A 104 -8.04 -3.36 -5.61
N GLU A 105 -9.08 -2.53 -5.49
CA GLU A 105 -9.29 -1.34 -6.30
C GLU A 105 -9.13 -0.09 -5.43
N PHE A 106 -8.29 0.82 -5.90
CA PHE A 106 -7.97 2.10 -5.28
C PHE A 106 -8.52 3.22 -6.16
N PRO A 107 -9.61 3.88 -5.75
CA PRO A 107 -10.12 5.02 -6.50
C PRO A 107 -9.13 6.18 -6.41
N LEU A 108 -8.79 6.77 -7.56
CA LEU A 108 -7.93 7.94 -7.64
C LEU A 108 -8.77 9.20 -7.50
N THR A 109 -8.26 10.19 -6.77
CA THR A 109 -8.94 11.48 -6.67
C THR A 109 -8.89 12.21 -8.01
N ARG A 110 -9.97 12.94 -8.35
CA ARG A 110 -10.04 13.72 -9.60
C ARG A 110 -8.83 14.65 -9.78
N GLN A 111 -8.34 15.24 -8.69
CA GLN A 111 -7.17 16.11 -8.70
C GLN A 111 -5.89 15.35 -9.05
N LEU A 112 -5.67 14.17 -8.47
CA LEU A 112 -4.52 13.32 -8.79
C LEU A 112 -4.57 12.84 -10.25
N SER A 113 -5.73 12.38 -10.70
CA SER A 113 -5.95 11.94 -12.08
C SER A 113 -5.66 13.04 -13.09
N ALA A 114 -6.11 14.28 -12.81
CA ALA A 114 -5.83 15.43 -13.67
C ALA A 114 -4.34 15.78 -13.72
N ARG A 115 -3.66 15.78 -12.56
CA ARG A 115 -2.21 16.03 -12.48
C ARG A 115 -1.40 14.97 -13.20
N LEU A 116 -1.78 13.70 -13.06
CA LEU A 116 -1.13 12.59 -13.75
C LEU A 116 -1.26 12.73 -15.27
N LEU A 117 -2.43 13.12 -15.77
CA LEU A 117 -2.63 13.38 -17.19
C LEU A 117 -1.78 14.55 -17.68
N GLN A 118 -1.77 15.67 -16.96
CA GLN A 118 -0.95 16.85 -17.28
C GLN A 118 0.54 16.50 -17.29
N ALA A 119 1.01 15.77 -16.27
CA ALA A 119 2.38 15.30 -16.20
C ALA A 119 2.74 14.38 -17.38
N ARG A 120 1.84 13.48 -17.80
CA ARG A 120 2.10 12.60 -18.94
C ARG A 120 2.20 13.39 -20.25
N GLN A 121 1.33 14.37 -20.45
CA GLN A 121 1.37 15.26 -21.61
C GLN A 121 2.66 16.09 -21.65
N LEU A 122 3.10 16.63 -20.51
CA LEU A 122 4.37 17.33 -20.39
C LEU A 122 5.55 16.44 -20.77
N MET A 123 5.61 15.22 -20.22
CA MET A 123 6.67 14.27 -20.57
C MET A 123 6.66 13.94 -22.07
N GLY A 124 5.48 13.71 -22.65
CA GLY A 124 5.33 13.44 -24.09
C GLY A 124 5.74 14.61 -24.99
N LYS A 125 5.52 15.86 -24.57
CA LYS A 125 5.98 17.06 -25.28
C LYS A 125 7.50 17.07 -25.44
N TYR A 126 8.24 16.81 -24.36
CA TYR A 126 9.70 16.76 -24.39
C TYR A 126 10.26 15.46 -25.01
N GLU A 127 9.42 14.44 -25.20
CA GLU A 127 9.80 13.27 -25.98
C GLU A 127 10.03 13.59 -27.46
N GLN A 128 9.30 14.60 -27.98
CA GLN A 128 9.26 14.94 -29.41
C GLN A 128 10.10 16.17 -29.78
N ILE A 129 10.55 16.96 -28.82
CA ILE A 129 11.30 18.20 -29.07
C ILE A 129 12.80 17.90 -29.19
N ASP A 130 13.41 18.39 -30.27
CA ASP A 130 14.86 18.45 -30.44
C ASP A 130 15.47 19.51 -29.52
N GLY A 131 16.66 19.25 -28.98
CA GLY A 131 17.35 20.16 -28.04
C GLY A 131 17.52 21.59 -28.57
N ASP A 132 17.68 21.75 -29.89
CA ASP A 132 17.82 23.08 -30.50
C ASP A 132 16.55 23.94 -30.43
N LYS A 133 15.38 23.30 -30.46
CA LYS A 133 14.07 23.98 -30.40
C LYS A 133 13.53 24.08 -28.98
N LEU A 134 14.30 23.61 -28.00
CA LEU A 134 13.86 23.57 -26.61
C LEU A 134 13.95 24.96 -25.97
N GLU A 135 12.80 25.49 -25.57
CA GLU A 135 12.67 26.76 -24.85
C GLU A 135 13.05 26.55 -23.37
N LEU A 136 14.30 26.87 -23.03
CA LEU A 136 14.85 26.66 -21.67
C LEU A 136 13.98 27.24 -20.54
N PRO A 137 13.43 28.49 -20.64
CA PRO A 137 12.63 29.05 -19.55
C PRO A 137 11.36 28.23 -19.26
N LYS A 138 10.66 27.78 -20.32
CA LYS A 138 9.46 26.95 -20.18
C LYS A 138 9.80 25.56 -19.64
N ALA A 139 10.93 24.99 -20.06
CA ALA A 139 11.39 23.71 -19.54
C ALA A 139 11.67 23.76 -18.03
N ILE A 140 12.25 24.85 -17.53
CA ILE A 140 12.49 25.05 -16.11
C ILE A 140 11.17 25.23 -15.34
N GLU A 141 10.21 25.97 -15.89
CA GLU A 141 8.87 26.11 -15.29
C GLU A 141 8.13 24.78 -15.22
N ASP A 142 8.18 23.98 -16.29
CA ASP A 142 7.57 22.65 -16.36
C ASP A 142 8.23 21.69 -15.35
N LEU A 143 9.56 21.74 -15.19
CA LEU A 143 10.30 20.97 -14.18
C LEU A 143 9.89 21.35 -12.76
N ASN A 144 9.77 22.64 -12.46
CA ASN A 144 9.31 23.12 -11.16
C ASN A 144 7.86 22.69 -10.89
N THR A 145 7.01 22.74 -11.91
CA THR A 145 5.61 22.29 -11.82
C THR A 145 5.52 20.81 -11.49
N LEU A 146 6.31 19.95 -12.15
CA LEU A 146 6.37 18.52 -11.85
C LEU A 146 6.86 18.24 -10.42
N SER A 147 7.90 18.96 -9.99
CA SER A 147 8.42 18.87 -8.62
C SER A 147 7.36 19.27 -7.59
N ARG A 148 6.66 20.40 -7.81
CA ARG A 148 5.58 20.89 -6.95
C ARG A 148 4.39 19.92 -6.85
N TRP A 149 4.15 19.10 -7.87
CA TRP A 149 3.12 18.06 -7.83
C TRP A 149 3.56 16.77 -7.13
N GLY A 150 4.83 16.66 -6.73
CA GLY A 150 5.41 15.49 -6.08
C GLY A 150 5.98 14.45 -7.04
N PHE A 151 6.12 14.79 -8.33
CA PHE A 151 6.70 13.90 -9.34
C PHE A 151 8.23 14.09 -9.45
N GLU A 152 8.93 14.07 -8.32
CA GLU A 152 10.37 14.37 -8.24
C GLU A 152 11.22 13.44 -9.12
N HIS A 153 10.91 12.14 -9.11
CA HIS A 153 11.62 11.16 -9.94
C HIS A 153 11.53 11.51 -11.43
N HIS A 154 10.34 11.88 -11.89
CA HIS A 154 10.09 12.26 -13.28
C HIS A 154 10.71 13.60 -13.63
N ALA A 155 10.66 14.58 -12.72
CA ALA A 155 11.32 15.87 -12.91
C ALA A 155 12.83 15.68 -13.11
N ARG A 156 13.50 14.88 -12.26
CA ARG A 156 14.94 14.58 -12.42
C ARG A 156 15.25 13.85 -13.71
N ARG A 157 14.42 12.87 -14.10
CA ARG A 157 14.58 12.16 -15.37
C ARG A 157 14.45 13.10 -16.57
N LEU A 158 13.49 14.01 -16.53
CA LEU A 158 13.29 15.02 -17.58
C LEU A 158 14.47 15.99 -17.63
N GLU A 159 14.95 16.49 -16.49
CA GLU A 159 16.12 17.36 -16.41
C GLU A 159 17.34 16.68 -17.05
N GLN A 160 17.62 15.43 -16.69
CA GLN A 160 18.75 14.70 -17.25
C GLN A 160 18.61 14.51 -18.76
N ARG A 161 17.40 14.24 -19.24
CA ARG A 161 17.12 14.11 -20.68
C ARG A 161 17.37 15.43 -21.41
N ILE A 162 16.86 16.54 -20.87
CA ILE A 162 17.10 17.87 -21.42
C ILE A 162 18.61 18.14 -21.50
N ARG A 163 19.35 17.85 -20.43
CA ARG A 163 20.82 18.00 -20.41
C ARG A 163 21.53 17.18 -21.48
N THR A 164 21.05 15.97 -21.77
CA THR A 164 21.65 15.11 -22.82
C THR A 164 21.34 15.57 -24.24
N GLN A 165 20.31 16.38 -24.44
CA GLN A 165 19.92 16.90 -25.76
C GLN A 165 20.51 18.28 -26.05
N LEU A 166 21.05 18.97 -25.05
CA LEU A 166 21.61 20.32 -25.19
C LEU A 166 23.11 20.28 -25.45
N ASP A 167 23.58 21.15 -26.34
CA ASP A 167 25.00 21.45 -26.51
C ASP A 167 25.58 22.13 -25.26
N ASP A 168 26.91 22.12 -25.13
CA ASP A 168 27.64 22.60 -23.95
C ASP A 168 27.28 24.05 -23.56
N GLU A 169 27.19 24.97 -24.52
CA GLU A 169 26.84 26.38 -24.25
C GLU A 169 25.40 26.51 -23.70
N ARG A 170 24.45 25.80 -24.31
CA ARG A 170 23.04 25.85 -23.89
C ARG A 170 22.86 25.16 -22.55
N ARG A 171 23.58 24.07 -22.30
CA ARG A 171 23.57 23.37 -21.01
C ARG A 171 24.05 24.25 -19.87
N LEU A 172 25.14 25.00 -20.06
CA LEU A 172 25.61 25.99 -19.08
C LEU A 172 24.57 27.07 -18.79
N SER A 173 23.88 27.55 -19.83
CA SER A 173 22.81 28.53 -19.66
C SER A 173 21.59 27.96 -18.91
N PHE A 174 21.22 26.71 -19.18
CA PHE A 174 20.16 25.99 -18.49
C PHE A 174 20.49 25.79 -17.00
N ASP A 175 21.69 25.32 -16.68
CA ASP A 175 22.13 25.11 -15.29
C ASP A 175 22.11 26.42 -14.50
N ARG A 176 22.56 27.53 -15.09
CA ARG A 176 22.51 28.84 -14.46
C ARG A 176 21.07 29.29 -14.17
N GLN A 177 20.18 29.15 -15.13
CA GLN A 177 18.77 29.54 -14.96
C GLN A 177 18.04 28.64 -13.96
N LEU A 178 18.36 27.33 -13.93
CA LEU A 178 17.77 26.38 -13.00
C LEU A 178 18.17 26.70 -11.55
N VAL A 179 19.43 27.06 -11.31
CA VAL A 179 19.89 27.53 -9.98
C VAL A 179 19.17 28.82 -9.58
N GLN A 180 18.99 29.77 -10.50
CA GLN A 180 18.24 31.00 -10.22
C GLN A 180 16.77 30.73 -9.88
N ALA A 181 16.13 29.81 -10.59
CA ALA A 181 14.73 29.47 -10.36
C ALA A 181 14.48 28.69 -9.05
N LEU A 182 15.49 27.97 -8.54
CA LEU A 182 15.41 27.28 -7.25
C LEU A 182 15.77 28.19 -6.05
N ALA A 183 16.49 29.28 -6.30
CA ALA A 183 16.92 30.22 -5.26
C ALA A 183 15.88 31.32 -4.97
N GLY A 184 14.86 31.48 -5.81
CA GLY A 184 13.75 32.42 -5.63
C GLY A 184 12.50 31.75 -5.12
#